data_AF-E4Z274-F1
#
_entry.id   AF-E4Z274-F1
#
_cell.length_a   1.000
_cell.length_b   1.000
_cell.length_c   1.000
_cell.angle_alpha   90.00
_cell.angle_beta   90.00
_cell.angle_gamma   90.00
#
_symmetry.space_group_name_H-M   'P 1'
#
loop_
_entity.id
_entity.type
_entity.pdbx_description
1 polymer ?
#
loop_
_entity_poly.entity_id
_entity_poly.type
_entity_poly.pdbx_seq_one_letter_code
_entity_poly.pdbx_strand_id
1 'polypeptide(L)'
;MKSTLSDCGWYNWSMVKCATEMHDRIQRNTGDQYSCIVTDDYSGYAAWKTYNVEDSWNKLAAVCAPKSSTAVSRYYFEQQCDECAYMCTYASDKPSCVRDCISDRGQRFCSNSSGRYNLVVTNWNPDVAYYAYGAHLYGARGLVYCTGYCVM
;
A
#
# COMPACT_ATOMS: atom_id res chain seq x y z
N MET A 1 14.37 -0.71 9.33
CA MET A 1 13.00 -1.11 8.90
C MET A 1 12.85 -2.62 8.74
N LYS A 2 13.78 -3.32 8.06
CA LYS A 2 13.71 -4.79 7.92
C LYS A 2 13.55 -5.53 9.27
N SER A 3 14.31 -5.13 10.28
CA SER A 3 14.17 -5.66 11.65
C SER A 3 12.75 -5.53 12.21
N THR A 4 12.08 -4.39 12.03
CA THR A 4 10.70 -4.17 12.49
C THR A 4 9.71 -5.06 11.74
N LEU A 5 9.90 -5.22 10.42
CA LEU A 5 9.08 -6.13 9.62
C LEU A 5 9.33 -7.60 9.99
N SER A 6 10.53 -7.95 10.44
CA SER A 6 10.82 -9.27 11.00
C SER A 6 10.20 -9.47 12.39
N ASP A 7 10.25 -8.45 13.26
CA ASP A 7 9.60 -8.45 14.57
C ASP A 7 8.09 -8.71 14.43
N CYS A 8 7.47 -8.11 13.41
CA CYS A 8 6.08 -8.35 13.03
C CYS A 8 5.72 -9.82 12.86
N GLY A 9 6.48 -10.55 12.04
CA GLY A 9 6.26 -11.97 11.81
C GLY A 9 6.64 -12.80 13.03
N TRP A 10 7.77 -12.48 13.67
CA TRP A 10 8.26 -13.22 14.83
C TRP A 10 7.31 -13.18 16.02
N TYR A 11 6.72 -12.03 16.31
CA TYR A 11 5.77 -11.85 17.40
C TYR A 11 4.30 -12.01 16.99
N ASN A 12 4.04 -12.41 15.74
CA ASN A 12 2.69 -12.58 15.18
C ASN A 12 1.78 -11.36 15.44
N TRP A 13 2.29 -10.16 15.17
CA TRP A 13 1.52 -8.93 15.35
C TRP A 13 0.49 -8.75 14.24
N SER A 14 -0.65 -8.13 14.56
CA SER A 14 -1.62 -7.72 13.53
C SER A 14 -0.98 -6.73 12.55
N MET A 15 -1.43 -6.74 11.29
CA MET A 15 -0.90 -5.82 10.27
C MET A 15 -1.06 -4.35 10.67
N VAL A 16 -2.11 -4.00 11.43
CA VAL A 16 -2.30 -2.65 11.98
C VAL A 16 -1.17 -2.31 12.94
N LYS A 17 -0.88 -3.19 13.90
CA LYS A 17 0.23 -2.98 14.84
C LYS A 17 1.57 -2.89 14.11
N CYS A 18 1.76 -3.73 13.09
CA CYS A 18 2.94 -3.69 12.25
C CYS A 18 3.14 -2.35 11.55
N ALA A 19 2.08 -1.82 10.93
CA ALA A 19 2.15 -0.54 10.26
C ALA A 19 2.46 0.60 11.25
N THR A 20 1.88 0.56 12.45
CA THR A 20 2.15 1.52 13.53
C THR A 20 3.60 1.44 14.02
N GLU A 21 4.13 0.26 14.32
CA GLU A 21 5.51 0.10 14.79
C GLU A 21 6.54 0.45 13.71
N MET A 22 6.22 0.17 12.45
CA MET A 22 7.01 0.63 11.30
C MET A 22 7.06 2.16 11.26
N HIS A 23 5.92 2.84 11.37
CA HIS A 23 5.83 4.29 11.47
C HIS A 23 6.65 4.84 12.64
N ASP A 24 6.39 4.36 13.86
CA ASP A 24 7.01 4.87 15.10
C ASP A 24 8.52 4.68 15.10
N ARG A 25 9.02 3.57 14.55
CA ARG A 25 10.46 3.31 14.47
C ARG A 25 11.15 4.19 13.43
N ILE A 26 10.51 4.48 12.30
CA ILE A 26 11.05 5.44 11.33
C ILE A 26 11.09 6.83 11.96
N GLN A 27 9.98 7.28 12.54
CA GLN A 27 9.89 8.61 13.15
C GLN A 27 10.92 8.80 14.27
N ARG A 28 11.15 7.80 15.12
CA ARG A 28 12.21 7.87 16.15
C ARG A 28 13.61 8.00 15.57
N ASN A 29 13.87 7.41 14.40
CA ASN A 29 15.20 7.39 13.80
C ASN A 29 15.49 8.61 12.92
N THR A 30 14.48 9.16 12.25
CA THR A 30 14.66 10.27 11.30
C THR A 30 14.15 11.61 11.82
N GLY A 31 13.26 11.61 12.80
CA GLY A 31 12.52 12.80 13.24
C GLY A 31 11.34 13.16 12.34
N ASP A 32 11.17 12.45 11.21
CA ASP A 32 10.12 12.72 10.21
C ASP A 32 8.93 11.79 10.36
N GLN A 33 7.74 12.28 9.99
CA GLN A 33 6.53 11.45 9.96
C GLN A 33 6.43 10.66 8.66
N TYR A 34 6.10 9.37 8.76
CA TYR A 34 5.95 8.47 7.62
C TYR A 34 4.54 7.88 7.54
N SER A 35 4.13 7.46 6.36
CA SER A 35 2.97 6.60 6.14
C SER A 35 3.49 5.21 5.73
N CYS A 36 2.90 4.14 6.26
CA CYS A 36 3.26 2.76 5.93
C CYS A 36 2.03 1.90 5.65
N ILE A 37 2.10 1.10 4.59
CA ILE A 37 1.18 -0.01 4.28
C ILE A 37 1.96 -1.31 4.52
N VAL A 38 1.36 -2.28 5.21
CA VAL A 38 1.93 -3.60 5.47
C VAL A 38 0.94 -4.68 5.04
N THR A 39 1.46 -5.76 4.44
CA THR A 39 0.65 -6.91 4.02
C THR A 39 1.41 -8.22 4.17
N ASP A 40 0.67 -9.30 4.38
CA ASP A 40 1.15 -10.69 4.35
C ASP A 40 1.09 -11.33 2.95
N ASP A 41 0.58 -10.62 1.94
CA ASP A 41 0.49 -11.10 0.55
C ASP A 41 1.84 -11.01 -0.18
N TYR A 42 2.94 -11.42 0.46
CA TYR A 42 4.31 -11.22 -0.02
C TYR A 42 4.55 -11.71 -1.46
N SER A 43 3.93 -12.83 -1.85
CA SER A 43 4.06 -13.39 -3.20
C SER A 43 3.00 -12.92 -4.18
N GLY A 44 1.96 -12.25 -3.71
CA GLY A 44 0.79 -11.90 -4.51
C GLY A 44 0.54 -10.40 -4.65
N TYR A 45 1.28 -9.55 -3.95
CA TYR A 45 1.11 -8.10 -4.06
C TYR A 45 1.90 -7.47 -5.21
N ALA A 46 1.40 -6.34 -5.67
CA ALA A 46 2.09 -5.42 -6.57
C ALA A 46 2.03 -4.01 -5.99
N ALA A 47 3.10 -3.22 -6.15
CA ALA A 47 3.11 -1.87 -5.61
C ALA A 47 3.80 -0.84 -6.51
N TRP A 48 3.21 0.35 -6.61
CA TRP A 48 3.85 1.58 -7.03
C TRP A 48 4.32 2.31 -5.77
N LYS A 49 5.64 2.46 -5.60
CA LYS A 49 6.21 2.75 -4.27
C LYS A 49 7.42 3.66 -4.34
N THR A 50 7.57 4.54 -3.34
CA THR A 50 8.82 5.26 -3.07
C THR A 50 9.85 4.36 -2.39
N TYR A 51 9.47 3.72 -1.28
CA TYR A 51 10.33 2.78 -0.55
C TYR A 51 9.57 1.50 -0.20
N ASN A 52 10.22 0.36 -0.33
CA ASN A 52 9.72 -0.94 0.12
C ASN A 52 10.70 -1.63 1.06
N VAL A 53 10.13 -2.49 1.91
CA VAL A 53 10.84 -3.39 2.79
C VAL A 53 10.14 -4.73 2.72
N GLU A 54 10.91 -5.79 2.60
CA GLU A 54 10.41 -7.13 2.40
C GLU A 54 11.11 -8.11 3.36
N ASP A 55 10.32 -9.04 3.90
CA ASP A 55 10.78 -10.16 4.70
C ASP A 55 10.22 -11.47 4.13
N SER A 56 11.03 -12.13 3.31
CA SER A 56 10.66 -13.37 2.64
C SER A 56 10.53 -14.58 3.57
N TRP A 57 11.13 -14.52 4.77
CA TRP A 57 11.04 -15.57 5.77
C TRP A 57 9.66 -15.54 6.44
N ASN A 58 9.26 -14.35 6.87
CA ASN A 58 7.95 -14.13 7.51
C ASN A 58 6.80 -13.91 6.51
N LYS A 59 7.10 -13.89 5.19
CA LYS A 59 6.13 -13.61 4.12
C LYS A 59 5.43 -12.26 4.31
N LEU A 60 6.19 -11.23 4.64
CA LEU A 60 5.67 -9.88 4.84
C LEU A 60 6.28 -8.88 3.86
N ALA A 61 5.48 -7.89 3.48
CA ALA A 61 5.92 -6.74 2.71
C ALA A 61 5.39 -5.45 3.35
N ALA A 62 6.20 -4.40 3.30
CA ALA A 62 5.82 -3.07 3.71
C ALA A 62 6.24 -2.02 2.67
N VAL A 63 5.37 -1.05 2.44
CA VAL A 63 5.63 0.12 1.61
C VAL A 63 5.48 1.35 2.47
N CYS A 64 6.55 2.13 2.60
CA CYS A 64 6.57 3.33 3.42
C CYS A 64 7.04 4.54 2.60
N ALA A 65 6.56 5.72 2.95
CA ALA A 65 7.04 6.98 2.38
C ALA A 65 6.77 8.13 3.34
N PRO A 66 7.45 9.28 3.18
CA PRO A 66 7.17 10.46 3.98
C PRO A 66 5.68 10.80 3.95
N LYS A 67 5.18 11.28 5.10
CA LYS A 67 3.80 11.73 5.26
C LYS A 67 3.43 12.72 4.15
N SER A 68 2.17 12.70 3.73
CA SER A 68 1.53 13.83 3.08
C SER A 68 0.31 14.28 3.89
N SER A 69 0.03 15.57 3.88
CA SER A 69 -1.24 16.12 4.39
C SER A 69 -2.36 16.06 3.34
N THR A 70 -2.03 15.75 2.08
CA THR A 70 -3.01 15.56 1.03
C THR A 70 -3.67 14.20 1.18
N ALA A 71 -4.99 14.20 1.42
CA ALA A 71 -5.77 12.97 1.47
C ALA A 71 -6.06 12.44 0.06
N VAL A 72 -6.16 11.11 -0.06
CA VAL A 72 -6.65 10.44 -1.25
C VAL A 72 -8.11 10.82 -1.49
N SER A 73 -8.43 11.23 -2.71
CA SER A 73 -9.82 11.38 -3.15
C SER A 73 -10.44 9.99 -3.31
N ARG A 74 -11.27 9.59 -2.32
CA ARG A 74 -11.89 8.25 -2.28
C ARG A 74 -12.66 7.94 -3.56
N TYR A 75 -13.47 8.87 -4.04
CA TYR A 75 -14.26 8.69 -5.26
C TYR A 75 -13.39 8.29 -6.46
N TYR A 76 -12.33 9.07 -6.74
CA TYR A 76 -11.45 8.77 -7.88
C TYR A 76 -10.60 7.51 -7.64
N PHE A 77 -10.18 7.25 -6.40
CA PHE A 77 -9.42 6.06 -6.07
C PHE A 77 -10.24 4.78 -6.28
N GLU A 78 -11.44 4.73 -5.70
CA GLU A 78 -12.36 3.59 -5.81
C GLU A 78 -12.75 3.36 -7.27
N GLN A 79 -13.10 4.43 -8.00
CA GLN A 79 -13.43 4.34 -9.42
C GLN A 79 -12.26 3.77 -10.25
N GLN A 80 -11.04 4.31 -10.10
CA GLN A 80 -9.88 3.81 -10.86
C GLN A 80 -9.57 2.36 -10.52
N CYS A 81 -9.67 1.99 -9.24
CA CYS A 81 -9.46 0.61 -8.82
C CYS A 81 -10.52 -0.35 -9.37
N ASP A 82 -11.80 0.02 -9.37
CA ASP A 82 -12.85 -0.82 -9.97
C ASP A 82 -12.70 -0.97 -11.49
N GLU A 83 -12.40 0.13 -12.20
CA GLU A 83 -12.18 0.10 -13.64
C GLU A 83 -10.99 -0.78 -14.03
N CYS A 84 -9.87 -0.63 -13.32
CA CYS A 84 -8.68 -1.44 -13.57
C CYS A 84 -8.85 -2.89 -13.10
N ALA A 85 -9.50 -3.14 -11.96
CA ALA A 85 -9.83 -4.50 -11.52
C ALA A 85 -10.70 -5.22 -12.56
N TYR A 86 -11.67 -4.52 -13.16
CA TYR A 86 -12.49 -5.06 -14.23
C TYR A 86 -11.67 -5.45 -15.47
N MET A 87 -10.82 -4.54 -15.95
CA MET A 87 -9.95 -4.81 -17.10
C MET A 87 -9.03 -6.01 -16.84
N CYS A 88 -8.60 -6.18 -15.59
CA CYS A 88 -7.69 -7.23 -15.17
C CYS A 88 -8.39 -8.52 -14.69
N THR A 89 -9.71 -8.65 -14.87
CA THR A 89 -10.49 -9.81 -14.38
C THR A 89 -9.89 -11.16 -14.79
N TYR A 90 -9.34 -11.25 -16.00
CA TYR A 90 -8.76 -12.48 -16.56
C TYR A 90 -7.23 -12.52 -16.52
N ALA A 91 -6.58 -11.55 -15.89
CA ALA A 91 -5.14 -11.58 -15.72
C ALA A 91 -4.75 -12.71 -14.74
N SER A 92 -3.63 -13.37 -15.06
CA SER A 92 -3.00 -14.38 -14.20
C SER A 92 -2.43 -13.75 -12.93
N ASP A 93 -1.86 -12.54 -13.05
CA ASP A 93 -1.43 -11.68 -11.95
C ASP A 93 -2.29 -10.41 -11.95
N LYS A 94 -3.41 -10.48 -11.21
CA LYS A 94 -4.36 -9.35 -11.12
C LYS A 94 -3.73 -8.15 -10.42
N PRO A 95 -3.02 -8.29 -9.30
CA PRO A 95 -2.41 -7.15 -8.62
C PRO A 95 -1.44 -6.36 -9.50
N SER A 96 -0.55 -7.03 -10.24
CA SER A 96 0.35 -6.34 -11.18
C SER A 96 -0.43 -5.66 -12.30
N CYS A 97 -1.40 -6.35 -12.91
CA CYS A 97 -2.22 -5.76 -13.96
C CYS A 97 -2.97 -4.49 -13.49
N VAL A 98 -3.54 -4.50 -12.28
CA VAL A 98 -4.27 -3.36 -11.73
C VAL A 98 -3.33 -2.20 -11.42
N ARG A 99 -2.18 -2.47 -10.79
CA ARG A 99 -1.13 -1.46 -10.56
C ARG A 99 -0.73 -0.78 -11.87
N ASP A 100 -0.44 -1.57 -12.90
CA ASP A 100 0.02 -1.07 -14.19
C ASP A 100 -1.08 -0.27 -14.88
N CYS A 101 -2.31 -0.76 -14.89
CA CYS A 101 -3.47 -0.04 -15.42
C CYS A 101 -3.66 1.35 -14.77
N ILE A 102 -3.52 1.45 -13.44
CA ILE A 102 -3.65 2.73 -12.72
C ILE A 102 -2.48 3.66 -13.05
N SER A 103 -1.25 3.12 -13.11
CA SER A 103 -0.06 3.90 -13.42
C SER A 103 -0.10 4.44 -14.86
N ASP A 104 -0.40 3.57 -15.83
CA ASP A 104 -0.41 3.89 -17.27
C ASP A 104 -1.50 4.90 -17.63
N ARG A 105 -2.66 4.84 -16.96
CA ARG A 105 -3.76 5.81 -17.12
C ARG A 105 -3.52 7.12 -16.38
N GLY A 106 -2.51 7.18 -15.53
CA GLY A 106 -2.26 8.28 -14.62
C GLY A 106 -3.19 8.26 -13.41
N GLN A 107 -2.59 8.35 -12.22
CA GLN A 107 -3.34 8.49 -10.97
C GLN A 107 -4.19 9.77 -10.97
N ARG A 108 -5.42 9.70 -10.45
CA ARG A 108 -6.35 10.85 -10.35
C ARG A 108 -6.74 11.19 -8.91
N PHE A 109 -6.22 10.44 -7.94
CA PHE A 109 -6.69 10.46 -6.56
C PHE A 109 -5.81 11.28 -5.60
N CYS A 110 -4.61 11.69 -6.02
CA CYS A 110 -3.73 12.60 -5.31
C CYS A 110 -3.58 13.92 -6.07
N SER A 111 -4.07 15.02 -5.48
CA SER A 111 -4.06 16.37 -6.08
C SER A 111 -2.87 17.23 -5.63
N ASN A 112 -1.84 16.63 -5.02
CA ASN A 112 -0.67 17.36 -4.54
C ASN A 112 0.19 17.87 -5.71
N SER A 113 1.00 18.91 -5.44
CA SER A 113 1.88 19.53 -6.43
C SER A 113 2.99 18.58 -6.94
N SER A 114 3.39 17.59 -6.14
CA SER A 114 4.36 16.58 -6.55
C SER A 114 3.75 15.49 -7.44
N GLY A 115 2.43 15.33 -7.45
CA GLY A 115 1.72 14.23 -8.12
C GLY A 115 2.10 12.83 -7.61
N ARG A 116 2.88 12.76 -6.52
CA ARG A 116 3.47 11.51 -6.01
C ARG A 116 2.49 10.79 -5.12
N TYR A 117 2.51 9.47 -5.23
CA TYR A 117 1.64 8.56 -4.52
C TYR A 117 2.34 7.22 -4.30
N ASN A 118 1.87 6.49 -3.31
CA ASN A 118 2.09 5.06 -3.20
C ASN A 118 0.77 4.33 -3.41
N LEU A 119 0.85 3.18 -4.08
CA LEU A 119 -0.24 2.26 -4.32
C LEU A 119 0.27 0.85 -4.04
N VAL A 120 -0.46 0.10 -3.23
CA VAL A 120 -0.26 -1.32 -2.98
C VAL A 120 -1.54 -2.03 -3.40
N VAL A 121 -1.42 -2.93 -4.35
CA VAL A 121 -2.50 -3.82 -4.78
C VAL A 121 -2.16 -5.21 -4.28
N THR A 122 -3.12 -5.88 -3.65
CA THR A 122 -2.98 -7.25 -3.15
C THR A 122 -4.12 -8.10 -3.71
N ASN A 123 -4.04 -9.42 -3.58
CA ASN A 123 -5.14 -10.31 -3.94
C ASN A 123 -6.40 -10.04 -3.09
N TRP A 124 -7.48 -10.75 -3.37
CA TRP A 124 -8.66 -10.76 -2.49
C TRP A 124 -8.43 -11.65 -1.26
N ASN A 125 -8.86 -11.20 -0.08
CA ASN A 125 -8.68 -11.82 1.24
C ASN A 125 -7.25 -11.97 1.87
N PRO A 126 -6.24 -11.14 1.57
CA PRO A 126 -5.03 -11.05 2.40
C PRO A 126 -5.24 -10.14 3.62
N ASP A 127 -4.35 -10.26 4.60
CA ASP A 127 -4.24 -9.26 5.65
C ASP A 127 -3.41 -8.08 5.13
N VAL A 128 -4.07 -6.93 5.01
CA VAL A 128 -3.44 -5.66 4.66
C VAL A 128 -3.92 -4.58 5.60
N ALA A 129 -2.99 -3.80 6.13
CA ALA A 129 -3.31 -2.65 6.95
C ALA A 129 -2.33 -1.51 6.70
N TYR A 130 -2.72 -0.33 7.15
CA TYR A 130 -1.91 0.85 7.03
C TYR A 130 -1.97 1.70 8.29
N TYR A 131 -0.86 2.36 8.57
CA TYR A 131 -0.80 3.54 9.43
C TYR A 131 -0.32 4.67 8.53
N ALA A 132 -1.27 5.41 7.98
CA ALA A 132 -0.97 6.35 6.92
C ALA A 132 -1.90 7.56 6.95
N TYR A 133 -1.31 8.74 6.81
CA TYR A 133 -2.02 10.01 6.78
C TYR A 133 -2.74 10.17 5.45
N GLY A 134 -4.08 10.26 5.49
CA GLY A 134 -4.89 10.46 4.29
C GLY A 134 -4.96 9.26 3.35
N ALA A 135 -4.62 8.06 3.83
CA ALA A 135 -4.70 6.83 3.06
C ALA A 135 -6.13 6.32 2.89
N HIS A 136 -6.31 5.48 1.87
CA HIS A 136 -7.56 4.78 1.61
C HIS A 136 -7.29 3.33 1.23
N LEU A 137 -8.14 2.42 1.72
CA LEU A 137 -8.15 1.01 1.36
C LEU A 137 -9.53 0.67 0.81
N TYR A 138 -9.54 -0.03 -0.31
CA TYR A 138 -10.77 -0.38 -1.02
C TYR A 138 -10.68 -1.78 -1.62
N GLY A 139 -11.74 -2.56 -1.42
CA GLY A 139 -11.91 -3.87 -2.02
C GLY A 139 -12.59 -3.76 -3.38
N ALA A 140 -11.82 -3.85 -4.46
CA ALA A 140 -12.33 -3.64 -5.81
C ALA A 140 -12.91 -4.94 -6.37
N ARG A 141 -14.24 -4.94 -6.58
CA ARG A 141 -15.01 -6.00 -7.24
C ARG A 141 -14.80 -7.43 -6.72
N GLY A 142 -14.35 -7.61 -5.48
CA GLY A 142 -14.02 -8.94 -4.95
C GLY A 142 -12.80 -9.59 -5.61
N LEU A 143 -11.96 -8.81 -6.31
CA LEU A 143 -10.81 -9.32 -7.07
C LEU A 143 -9.46 -8.99 -6.42
N VAL A 144 -9.34 -7.77 -5.89
CA VAL A 144 -8.10 -7.24 -5.29
C VAL A 144 -8.44 -6.25 -4.17
N TYR A 145 -7.52 -6.02 -3.25
CA TYR A 145 -7.52 -4.80 -2.44
C TYR A 145 -6.54 -3.78 -3.00
N CYS A 146 -7.03 -2.57 -3.23
CA CYS A 146 -6.21 -1.40 -3.47
C CYS A 146 -6.02 -0.61 -2.19
N THR A 147 -4.77 -0.30 -1.84
CA THR A 147 -4.43 0.60 -0.73
C THR A 147 -3.50 1.69 -1.24
N GLY A 148 -3.81 2.97 -1.00
CA GLY A 148 -2.99 4.06 -1.50
C GLY A 148 -2.97 5.28 -0.60
N TYR A 149 -1.94 6.11 -0.77
CA TYR A 149 -1.79 7.40 -0.10
C TYR A 149 -0.90 8.35 -0.89
N CYS A 150 -1.08 9.65 -0.70
CA CYS A 150 -0.28 10.68 -1.36
C CYS A 150 1.06 10.87 -0.64
N VAL A 151 2.10 11.26 -1.38
CA VAL A 151 3.47 11.43 -0.87
C VAL A 151 3.94 12.86 -1.17
N MET A 152 4.73 13.48 -0.28
CA MET A 152 5.36 14.78 -0.55
C MET A 152 6.52 14.66 -1.55
#